data_AF-A0A956WXS0-F1
#
_entry.id   AF-A0A956WXS0-F1
#
_cell.length_a   1.000
_cell.length_b   1.000
_cell.length_c   1.000
_cell.angle_alpha   90.00
_cell.angle_beta   90.00
_cell.angle_gamma   90.00
#
_symmetry.space_group_name_H-M   'P 1'
#
loop_
_entity.id
_entity.type
_entity.pdbx_description
1 polymer ?
#
loop_
_entity_poly.entity_id
_entity_poly.type
_entity_poly.pdbx_seq_one_letter_code
_entity_poly.pdbx_strand_id
1 'polypeptide(L)'
;KSRVLGTVAAEKLLDLIMLAAFLVGLVFFVALPDELASRQGPILAVTLFMAITVAVVLWQRDRIFSWLEAIVARIPGSVAGPALSTAARAVDGLEALRQPRRLAVLVIMSVGVWVLSAVTNYIVFLALHMEASWIQAFFLAVVLQAGVALPSTPGKIGVFQVLCRWALGIFGVSASLGLAYGVALYVAAPLTIMLTGAVALAFEGWRAGRFPADMGSSLSSGV
;
A
#
# COMPACT_ATOMS: atom_id res chain seq x y z
N LYS A 1 12.85 15.58 -6.54
CA LYS A 1 12.52 15.14 -5.16
C LYS A 1 11.03 15.38 -4.81
N SER A 2 10.40 16.53 -5.13
CA SER A 2 8.98 16.79 -4.81
C SER A 2 7.95 15.98 -5.63
N ARG A 3 8.27 15.60 -6.88
CA ARG A 3 7.38 14.77 -7.73
C ARG A 3 7.11 13.38 -7.14
N VAL A 4 8.09 12.82 -6.42
CA VAL A 4 7.99 11.49 -5.79
C VAL A 4 7.06 11.52 -4.58
N LEU A 5 7.05 12.61 -3.80
CA LEU A 5 6.20 12.73 -2.61
C LEU A 5 4.71 12.84 -2.96
N GLY A 6 4.36 13.58 -4.03
CA GLY A 6 2.98 13.69 -4.49
C GLY A 6 2.42 12.38 -5.04
N THR A 7 3.22 11.63 -5.81
CA THR A 7 2.81 10.31 -6.32
C THR A 7 2.69 9.29 -5.20
N VAL A 8 3.59 9.31 -4.22
CA VAL A 8 3.52 8.44 -3.04
C VAL A 8 2.26 8.74 -2.22
N ALA A 9 1.89 10.00 -2.03
CA ALA A 9 0.67 10.37 -1.30
C ALA A 9 -0.60 9.86 -2.01
N ALA A 10 -0.68 10.03 -3.34
CA ALA A 10 -1.80 9.53 -4.14
C ALA A 10 -1.87 7.99 -4.11
N GLU A 11 -0.72 7.32 -4.20
CA GLU A 11 -0.61 5.87 -4.07
C GLU A 11 -1.11 5.40 -2.71
N LYS A 12 -0.68 6.04 -1.62
CA LYS A 12 -1.14 5.69 -0.26
C LYS A 12 -2.63 5.95 -0.05
N LEU A 13 -3.19 6.99 -0.68
CA LEU A 13 -4.63 7.25 -0.65
C LEU A 13 -5.40 6.12 -1.36
N LEU A 14 -4.94 5.69 -2.54
CA LEU A 14 -5.53 4.58 -3.28
C LEU A 14 -5.40 3.26 -2.53
N ASP A 15 -4.26 3.00 -1.89
CA ASP A 15 -4.06 1.82 -1.03
C ASP A 15 -5.07 1.80 0.13
N LEU A 16 -5.31 2.94 0.78
CA LEU A 16 -6.30 3.05 1.86
C LEU A 16 -7.73 2.84 1.36
N ILE A 17 -8.06 3.36 0.18
CA ILE A 17 -9.35 3.13 -0.49
C ILE A 17 -9.56 1.64 -0.79
N MET A 18 -8.56 0.98 -1.37
CA MET A 18 -8.61 -0.45 -1.69
C MET A 18 -8.71 -1.30 -0.42
N LEU A 19 -7.91 -0.97 0.61
CA LEU A 19 -7.99 -1.61 1.92
C LEU A 19 -9.40 -1.52 2.49
N ALA A 20 -10.01 -0.34 2.44
CA ALA A 20 -11.39 -0.13 2.90
C ALA A 20 -12.38 -1.01 2.13
N ALA A 21 -12.32 -1.00 0.80
CA ALA A 21 -13.20 -1.79 -0.06
C ALA A 21 -13.06 -3.30 0.19
N PHE A 22 -11.84 -3.80 0.37
CA PHE A 22 -11.60 -5.21 0.63
C PHE A 22 -12.02 -5.64 2.02
N LEU A 23 -11.83 -4.79 3.02
CA LEU A 23 -12.35 -5.04 4.37
C LEU A 23 -13.87 -5.17 4.34
N VAL A 24 -14.56 -4.35 3.53
CA VAL A 24 -16.02 -4.46 3.29
C VAL A 24 -16.39 -5.78 2.63
N GLY A 25 -15.73 -6.13 1.52
CA GLY A 25 -16.01 -7.38 0.82
C GLY A 25 -15.83 -8.58 1.74
N LEU A 26 -14.73 -8.64 2.48
CA LEU A 26 -14.38 -9.79 3.33
C LEU A 26 -15.36 -10.05 4.47
N VAL A 27 -16.02 -9.01 5.02
CA VAL A 27 -17.04 -9.19 6.06
C VAL A 27 -18.19 -10.08 5.57
N PHE A 28 -18.49 -10.09 4.26
CA PHE A 28 -19.53 -10.95 3.69
C PHE A 28 -19.04 -12.39 3.44
N PHE A 29 -17.74 -12.63 3.34
CA PHE A 29 -17.16 -13.94 3.00
C PHE A 29 -16.55 -14.68 4.20
N VAL A 30 -16.20 -13.97 5.28
CA VAL A 30 -15.57 -14.54 6.47
C VAL A 30 -16.60 -14.59 7.61
N ALA A 31 -16.97 -15.79 8.03
CA ALA A 31 -17.72 -15.99 9.26
C ALA A 31 -16.83 -15.63 10.45
N LEU A 32 -17.14 -14.51 11.11
CA LEU A 32 -16.41 -14.07 12.30
C LEU A 32 -16.76 -14.99 13.49
N PRO A 33 -15.80 -15.25 14.41
CA PRO A 33 -16.05 -16.04 15.62
C PRO A 33 -17.18 -15.44 16.45
N ASP A 34 -17.87 -16.25 17.27
CA ASP A 34 -19.05 -15.84 18.04
C ASP A 34 -18.83 -14.61 18.94
N GLU A 35 -17.59 -14.41 19.42
CA GLU A 35 -17.20 -13.22 20.20
C GLU A 35 -17.27 -11.92 19.38
N LEU A 36 -16.92 -11.99 18.09
CA LEU A 36 -17.06 -10.89 17.13
C LEU A 36 -18.45 -10.86 16.46
N ALA A 37 -19.20 -11.97 16.47
CA ALA A 37 -20.56 -12.03 15.97
C ALA A 37 -21.47 -11.03 16.71
N SER A 38 -21.28 -10.89 18.02
CA SER A 38 -21.95 -9.86 18.85
C SER A 38 -21.63 -8.41 18.46
N ARG A 39 -20.52 -8.19 17.74
CA ARG A 39 -20.03 -6.89 17.25
C ARG A 39 -20.20 -6.73 15.73
N GLN A 40 -20.93 -7.61 15.06
CA GLN A 40 -21.21 -7.51 13.62
C GLN A 40 -21.84 -6.16 13.26
N GLY A 41 -22.73 -5.63 14.10
CA GLY A 41 -23.34 -4.31 13.91
C GLY A 41 -22.31 -3.17 13.78
N PRO A 42 -21.47 -2.91 14.81
CA PRO A 42 -20.45 -1.87 14.73
C PRO A 42 -19.36 -2.14 13.68
N ILE A 43 -18.96 -3.40 13.45
CA ILE A 43 -17.99 -3.74 12.39
C ILE A 43 -18.58 -3.39 11.02
N LEU A 44 -19.82 -3.81 10.74
CA LEU A 44 -20.53 -3.48 9.51
C LEU A 44 -20.76 -1.97 9.38
N ALA A 45 -21.08 -1.27 10.47
CA ALA A 45 -21.28 0.18 10.45
C ALA A 45 -19.99 0.94 10.12
N VAL A 46 -18.85 0.60 10.74
CA VAL A 46 -17.54 1.20 10.43
C VAL A 46 -17.14 0.90 8.99
N THR A 47 -17.42 -0.32 8.55
CA THR A 47 -17.14 -0.83 7.21
C THR A 47 -17.95 -0.08 6.15
N LEU A 48 -19.27 0.02 6.33
CA LEU A 48 -20.17 0.80 5.46
C LEU A 48 -19.82 2.29 5.50
N PHE A 49 -19.50 2.83 6.67
CA PHE A 49 -19.04 4.22 6.80
C PHE A 49 -17.76 4.47 5.98
N MET A 50 -16.78 3.57 6.03
CA MET A 50 -15.57 3.66 5.20
C MET A 50 -15.90 3.54 3.71
N ALA A 51 -16.75 2.58 3.30
CA ALA A 51 -17.16 2.42 1.91
C ALA A 51 -17.90 3.66 1.38
N ILE A 52 -18.82 4.22 2.18
CA ILE A 52 -19.55 5.44 1.86
C ILE A 52 -18.58 6.62 1.81
N THR A 53 -17.62 6.72 2.73
CA THR A 53 -16.61 7.78 2.72
C THR A 53 -15.78 7.71 1.44
N VAL A 54 -15.34 6.52 1.04
CA VAL A 54 -14.64 6.31 -0.23
C VAL A 54 -15.52 6.68 -1.42
N ALA A 55 -16.77 6.22 -1.47
CA ALA A 55 -17.71 6.52 -2.55
C ALA A 55 -18.01 8.03 -2.63
N VAL A 56 -18.16 8.69 -1.49
CA VAL A 56 -18.35 10.14 -1.36
C VAL A 56 -17.08 10.89 -1.78
N VAL A 57 -15.89 10.41 -1.45
CA VAL A 57 -14.61 11.01 -1.91
C VAL A 57 -14.47 10.88 -3.43
N LEU A 58 -14.83 9.73 -4.01
CA LEU A 58 -14.82 9.52 -5.46
C LEU A 58 -15.92 10.33 -6.18
N TRP A 59 -17.09 10.50 -5.54
CA TRP A 59 -18.21 11.27 -6.08
C TRP A 59 -17.97 12.78 -5.98
N GLN A 60 -17.57 13.26 -4.80
CA GLN A 60 -17.27 14.67 -4.53
C GLN A 60 -15.86 15.07 -4.94
N ARG A 61 -15.20 14.27 -5.80
CA ARG A 61 -13.86 14.52 -6.31
C ARG A 61 -13.69 15.98 -6.73
N ASP A 62 -14.61 16.52 -7.53
CA ASP A 62 -14.49 17.87 -8.08
C ASP A 62 -14.61 18.96 -7.00
N ARG A 63 -15.38 18.68 -5.93
CA ARG A 63 -15.51 19.55 -4.75
C ARG A 63 -14.27 19.51 -3.87
N ILE A 64 -13.74 18.33 -3.56
CA ILE A 64 -12.52 18.17 -2.76
C ILE A 64 -11.34 18.89 -3.43
N PHE A 65 -11.25 18.79 -4.75
CA PHE A 65 -10.29 19.56 -5.55
C PHE A 65 -10.46 21.07 -5.40
N SER A 66 -11.68 21.58 -5.56
CA SER A 66 -11.93 23.02 -5.42
C SER A 66 -11.62 23.55 -4.01
N TRP A 67 -11.84 22.72 -2.98
CA TRP A 67 -11.50 23.05 -1.59
C TRP A 67 -9.99 23.04 -1.34
N LEU A 68 -9.27 22.05 -1.89
CA LEU A 68 -7.81 21.98 -1.80
C LEU A 68 -7.16 23.16 -2.53
N GLU A 69 -7.62 23.50 -3.73
CA GLU A 69 -7.18 24.69 -4.47
C GLU A 69 -7.46 25.99 -3.67
N ALA A 70 -8.63 26.11 -3.05
CA ALA A 70 -8.99 27.27 -2.24
C ALA A 70 -8.14 27.40 -0.96
N ILE A 71 -7.77 26.28 -0.34
CA ILE A 71 -6.87 26.26 0.83
C ILE A 71 -5.44 26.65 0.41
N VAL A 72 -4.95 26.08 -0.70
CA VAL A 72 -3.61 26.40 -1.25
C VAL A 72 -3.53 27.87 -1.68
N ALA A 73 -4.58 28.40 -2.29
CA ALA A 73 -4.67 29.81 -2.68
C ALA A 73 -4.73 30.78 -1.48
N ARG A 74 -5.07 30.29 -0.29
CA ARG A 74 -5.14 31.07 0.95
C ARG A 74 -3.83 31.11 1.74
N ILE A 75 -2.81 30.37 1.32
CA ILE A 75 -1.50 30.37 1.98
C ILE A 75 -0.65 31.54 1.44
N PRO A 76 -0.19 32.47 2.30
CA PRO A 76 0.59 33.63 1.87
C PRO A 76 1.90 33.25 1.18
N GLY A 77 2.25 33.98 0.11
CA GLY A 77 3.42 33.76 -0.76
C GLY A 77 4.80 33.78 -0.09
N SER A 78 4.91 34.15 1.20
CA SER A 78 6.19 34.27 1.91
C SER A 78 6.74 32.95 2.49
N VAL A 79 5.92 31.89 2.54
CA VAL A 79 6.32 30.52 2.93
C VAL A 79 6.38 29.57 1.70
N ALA A 80 6.20 30.15 0.50
CA ALA A 80 5.58 29.49 -0.66
C ALA A 80 6.55 28.94 -1.73
N GLY A 81 7.79 28.61 -1.39
CA GLY A 81 8.68 27.97 -2.37
C GLY A 81 8.37 26.47 -2.54
N PRO A 82 8.89 25.59 -1.67
CA PRO A 82 8.77 24.14 -1.85
C PRO A 82 7.38 23.59 -1.53
N ALA A 83 6.73 24.09 -0.48
CA ALA A 83 5.48 23.55 0.06
C ALA A 83 4.27 23.81 -0.86
N LEU A 84 4.14 25.03 -1.41
CA LEU A 84 3.07 25.36 -2.36
C LEU A 84 3.17 24.53 -3.64
N SER A 85 4.40 24.32 -4.13
CA SER A 85 4.68 23.48 -5.29
C SER A 85 4.44 21.98 -5.04
N THR A 86 4.41 21.55 -3.76
CA THR A 86 4.11 20.17 -3.35
C THR A 86 2.61 19.96 -3.30
N ALA A 87 1.86 20.93 -2.77
CA ALA A 87 0.41 20.91 -2.75
C ALA A 87 -0.18 20.99 -4.17
N ALA A 88 0.31 21.90 -5.02
CA ALA A 88 -0.11 22.00 -6.42
C ALA A 88 0.16 20.72 -7.23
N ARG A 89 1.25 20.00 -6.93
CA ARG A 89 1.58 18.74 -7.60
C ARG A 89 0.90 17.51 -7.02
N ALA A 90 0.54 17.53 -5.74
CA ALA A 90 -0.41 16.57 -5.19
C ALA A 90 -1.76 16.73 -5.88
N VAL A 91 -2.19 17.96 -6.11
CA VAL A 91 -3.38 18.29 -6.92
C VAL A 91 -3.20 17.77 -8.37
N ASP A 92 -2.05 17.96 -9.04
CA ASP A 92 -1.78 17.35 -10.37
C ASP A 92 -1.80 15.80 -10.35
N GLY A 93 -1.29 15.18 -9.28
CA GLY A 93 -1.29 13.72 -9.09
C GLY A 93 -2.70 13.17 -8.88
N LEU A 94 -3.52 13.90 -8.12
CA LEU A 94 -4.95 13.65 -8.10
C LEU A 94 -5.57 13.95 -9.47
N GLU A 95 -5.03 14.86 -10.28
CA GLU A 95 -5.58 15.19 -11.60
C GLU A 95 -5.47 14.01 -12.57
N ALA A 96 -4.52 13.11 -12.36
CA ALA A 96 -4.49 11.81 -13.02
C ALA A 96 -5.75 10.97 -12.74
N LEU A 97 -6.41 11.17 -11.58
CA LEU A 97 -7.71 10.55 -11.26
C LEU A 97 -8.87 11.16 -12.08
N ARG A 98 -8.70 12.36 -12.66
CA ARG A 98 -9.69 12.94 -13.60
C ARG A 98 -9.70 12.23 -14.95
N GLN A 99 -8.60 11.55 -15.31
CA GLN A 99 -8.51 10.83 -16.58
C GLN A 99 -8.92 9.37 -16.38
N PRO A 100 -10.07 8.91 -16.92
CA PRO A 100 -10.59 7.57 -16.65
C PRO A 100 -9.63 6.46 -17.07
N ARG A 101 -8.85 6.68 -18.13
CA ARG A 101 -7.80 5.74 -18.57
C ARG A 101 -6.65 5.63 -17.57
N ARG A 102 -6.19 6.75 -16.99
CA ARG A 102 -5.11 6.72 -15.98
C ARG A 102 -5.61 6.14 -14.67
N LEU A 103 -6.85 6.46 -14.27
CA LEU A 103 -7.51 5.85 -13.13
C LEU A 103 -7.63 4.33 -13.31
N ALA A 104 -8.07 3.84 -14.47
CA ALA A 104 -8.16 2.41 -14.76
C ALA A 104 -6.80 1.72 -14.64
N VAL A 105 -5.73 2.32 -15.18
CA VAL A 105 -4.36 1.78 -15.02
C VAL A 105 -3.95 1.73 -13.56
N LEU A 106 -4.20 2.80 -12.79
CA LEU A 106 -3.88 2.84 -11.35
C LEU A 106 -4.64 1.76 -10.58
N VAL A 107 -5.94 1.61 -10.83
CA VAL A 107 -6.76 0.57 -10.20
C VAL A 107 -6.26 -0.82 -10.56
N ILE A 108 -5.97 -1.10 -11.84
CA ILE A 108 -5.43 -2.40 -12.27
C ILE A 108 -4.09 -2.69 -11.60
N MET A 109 -3.20 -1.70 -11.52
CA MET A 109 -1.92 -1.85 -10.84
C MET A 109 -2.11 -2.12 -9.35
N SER A 110 -3.00 -1.38 -8.67
CA SER A 110 -3.34 -1.63 -7.26
C SER A 110 -3.92 -3.03 -7.07
N VAL A 111 -4.90 -3.45 -7.87
CA VAL A 111 -5.44 -4.82 -7.82
C VAL A 111 -4.32 -5.84 -8.00
N GLY A 112 -3.40 -5.61 -8.94
CA GLY A 112 -2.23 -6.46 -9.15
C GLY A 112 -1.35 -6.60 -7.89
N VAL A 113 -1.06 -5.51 -7.19
CA VAL A 113 -0.32 -5.52 -5.92
C VAL A 113 -1.04 -6.34 -4.85
N TRP A 114 -2.35 -6.19 -4.74
CA TRP A 114 -3.16 -6.94 -3.78
C TRP A 114 -3.23 -8.44 -4.09
N VAL A 115 -3.39 -8.80 -5.37
CA VAL A 115 -3.34 -10.20 -5.83
C VAL A 115 -1.97 -10.80 -5.53
N LEU A 116 -0.88 -10.08 -5.85
CA LEU A 116 0.47 -10.57 -5.59
C LEU A 116 0.74 -10.74 -4.09
N SER A 117 0.18 -9.86 -3.25
CA SER A 117 0.24 -9.99 -1.79
C SER A 117 -0.50 -11.24 -1.30
N ALA A 118 -1.69 -11.51 -1.84
CA ALA A 118 -2.44 -12.72 -1.51
C ALA A 118 -1.74 -13.99 -2.00
N VAL A 119 -1.16 -13.97 -3.19
CA VAL A 119 -0.34 -15.08 -3.73
C VAL A 119 0.88 -15.33 -2.86
N THR A 120 1.57 -14.28 -2.42
CA THR A 120 2.71 -14.41 -1.50
C THR A 120 2.30 -15.08 -0.21
N ASN A 121 1.18 -14.66 0.38
CA ASN A 121 0.62 -15.30 1.57
C ASN A 121 0.28 -16.78 1.31
N TYR A 122 -0.36 -17.06 0.18
CA TYR A 122 -0.72 -18.42 -0.21
C TYR A 122 0.49 -19.33 -0.37
N ILE A 123 1.58 -18.85 -0.97
CA ILE A 123 2.85 -19.59 -1.09
C ILE A 123 3.42 -19.93 0.29
N VAL A 124 3.36 -19.01 1.26
CA VAL A 124 3.83 -19.27 2.63
C VAL A 124 2.95 -20.31 3.32
N PHE A 125 1.63 -20.32 3.09
CA PHE A 125 0.76 -21.40 3.57
C PHE A 125 1.18 -22.77 3.02
N LEU A 126 1.44 -22.84 1.71
CA LEU A 126 1.92 -24.08 1.07
C LEU A 126 3.26 -24.52 1.65
N ALA A 127 4.19 -23.60 1.88
CA ALA A 127 5.51 -23.89 2.45
C ALA A 127 5.41 -24.46 3.88
N LEU A 128 4.39 -24.05 4.64
CA LEU A 128 4.13 -24.54 5.99
C LEU A 128 3.14 -25.71 6.04
N HIS A 129 2.78 -26.29 4.89
CA HIS A 129 1.83 -27.39 4.77
C HIS A 129 0.46 -27.07 5.42
N MET A 130 0.03 -25.82 5.28
CA MET A 130 -1.25 -25.35 5.79
C MET A 130 -2.32 -25.47 4.69
N GLU A 131 -3.42 -26.16 5.00
CA GLU A 131 -4.61 -26.22 4.13
C GLU A 131 -5.39 -24.91 4.25
N ALA A 132 -4.87 -23.85 3.63
CA ALA A 132 -5.49 -22.54 3.64
C ALA A 132 -6.23 -22.24 2.33
N SER A 133 -7.35 -21.54 2.42
CA SER A 133 -8.10 -21.06 1.25
C SER A 133 -7.56 -19.72 0.74
N TRP A 134 -7.87 -19.39 -0.52
CA TRP A 134 -7.57 -18.07 -1.09
C TRP A 134 -8.19 -16.92 -0.29
N ILE A 135 -9.36 -17.15 0.31
CA ILE A 135 -10.05 -16.18 1.16
C ILE A 135 -9.21 -15.89 2.42
N GLN A 136 -8.62 -16.92 3.04
CA GLN A 136 -7.77 -16.75 4.21
C GLN A 136 -6.47 -16.00 3.87
N ALA A 137 -5.85 -16.29 2.73
CA ALA A 137 -4.66 -15.59 2.25
C ALA A 137 -4.95 -14.10 1.98
N PHE A 138 -6.09 -13.81 1.36
CA PHE A 138 -6.53 -12.44 1.10
C PHE A 138 -6.93 -11.69 2.37
N PHE A 139 -7.66 -12.35 3.29
CA PHE A 139 -7.99 -11.80 4.60
C PHE A 139 -6.73 -11.41 5.37
N LEU A 140 -5.74 -12.30 5.39
CA LEU A 140 -4.48 -12.01 6.05
C LEU A 140 -3.75 -10.82 5.43
N ALA A 141 -3.78 -10.68 4.09
CA ALA A 141 -3.22 -9.50 3.41
C ALA A 141 -3.91 -8.21 3.88
N VAL A 142 -5.24 -8.21 3.99
CA VAL A 142 -6.02 -7.06 4.49
C VAL A 142 -5.68 -6.71 5.94
N VAL A 143 -5.63 -7.70 6.85
CA VAL A 143 -5.28 -7.47 8.25
C VAL A 143 -3.87 -6.90 8.40
N LEU A 144 -2.89 -7.48 7.69
CA LEU A 144 -1.52 -7.02 7.74
C LEU A 144 -1.39 -5.60 7.19
N GLN A 145 -2.09 -5.29 6.11
CA GLN A 145 -2.03 -3.98 5.49
C GLN A 145 -2.71 -2.90 6.34
N ALA A 146 -3.78 -3.24 7.05
CA ALA A 146 -4.38 -2.39 8.08
C ALA A 146 -3.41 -2.15 9.25
N GLY A 147 -2.72 -3.18 9.73
CA GLY A 147 -1.72 -3.05 10.78
C GLY A 147 -0.52 -2.20 10.38
N VAL A 148 -0.13 -2.25 9.10
CA VAL A 148 0.93 -1.40 8.53
C VAL A 148 0.48 0.07 8.44
N ALA A 149 -0.81 0.37 8.34
CA ALA A 149 -1.30 1.75 8.33
C ALA A 149 -1.08 2.46 9.69
N LEU A 150 -0.99 1.71 10.80
CA LEU A 150 -0.63 2.30 12.08
C LEU A 150 0.86 2.71 12.08
N PRO A 151 1.19 3.95 12.49
CA PRO A 151 2.56 4.40 12.68
C PRO A 151 3.16 3.68 13.89
N SER A 152 3.58 2.44 13.66
CA SER A 152 4.17 1.54 14.63
C SER A 152 5.69 1.55 14.51
N THR A 153 6.34 1.14 15.60
CA THR A 153 7.79 1.04 15.83
C THR A 153 8.59 0.69 14.57
N PRO A 154 9.79 1.27 14.37
CA PRO A 154 10.63 0.98 13.21
C PRO A 154 10.82 -0.53 13.04
N GLY A 155 10.52 -1.04 11.84
CA GLY A 155 10.57 -2.47 11.50
C GLY A 155 9.30 -3.28 11.80
N LYS A 156 8.36 -2.79 12.63
CA LYS A 156 7.11 -3.50 12.99
C LYS A 156 7.30 -4.94 13.47
N ILE A 157 8.48 -5.24 13.99
CA ILE A 157 8.84 -6.53 14.56
C ILE A 157 7.96 -6.74 15.79
N GLY A 158 7.35 -7.92 15.90
CA GLY A 158 6.39 -8.26 16.95
C GLY A 158 4.94 -7.97 16.53
N VAL A 159 4.63 -6.76 16.06
CA VAL A 159 3.27 -6.39 15.62
C VAL A 159 2.84 -7.27 14.46
N PHE A 160 3.72 -7.48 13.47
CA PHE A 160 3.44 -8.31 12.32
C PHE A 160 3.09 -9.76 12.70
N GLN A 161 3.87 -10.35 13.59
CA GLN A 161 3.68 -11.74 14.05
C GLN A 161 2.39 -11.87 14.88
N VAL A 162 2.09 -10.88 15.72
CA VAL A 162 0.84 -10.84 16.50
C VAL A 162 -0.37 -10.74 15.58
N LEU A 163 -0.32 -9.91 14.54
CA LEU A 163 -1.39 -9.80 13.55
C LEU A 163 -1.59 -11.11 12.77
N CYS A 164 -0.50 -11.79 12.37
CA CYS A 164 -0.59 -13.10 11.74
C CYS A 164 -1.24 -14.13 12.68
N ARG A 165 -0.76 -14.22 13.92
CA ARG A 165 -1.35 -15.11 14.94
C ARG A 165 -2.84 -14.83 15.13
N TRP A 166 -3.22 -13.57 15.23
CA TRP A 166 -4.60 -13.17 15.46
C TRP A 166 -5.50 -13.49 14.26
N ALA A 167 -5.07 -13.10 13.05
CA ALA A 167 -5.82 -13.33 11.83
C ALA A 167 -6.01 -14.83 11.53
N LEU A 168 -4.97 -15.64 11.75
CA LEU A 168 -5.03 -17.08 11.55
C LEU A 168 -5.82 -17.79 12.66
N GLY A 169 -5.79 -17.26 13.88
CA GLY A 169 -6.58 -17.76 15.00
C GLY A 169 -8.09 -17.69 14.74
N ILE A 170 -8.56 -16.70 13.98
CA ILE A 170 -9.98 -16.62 13.53
C ILE A 170 -10.38 -17.86 12.72
N PHE A 171 -9.43 -18.47 12.00
CA PHE A 171 -9.65 -19.68 11.22
C PHE A 171 -9.29 -20.96 11.97
N GLY A 172 -9.12 -20.91 13.29
CA GLY A 172 -8.80 -22.06 14.13
C GLY A 172 -7.34 -22.51 14.06
N VAL A 173 -6.45 -21.72 13.46
CA VAL A 173 -5.01 -22.04 13.42
C VAL A 173 -4.39 -21.87 14.80
N SER A 174 -3.56 -22.81 15.21
CA SER A 174 -2.87 -22.75 16.50
C SER A 174 -1.97 -21.52 16.61
N ALA A 175 -1.87 -20.98 17.82
CA ALA A 175 -1.05 -19.80 18.09
C ALA A 175 0.43 -19.96 17.70
N SER A 176 0.99 -21.15 17.91
CA SER A 176 2.38 -21.47 17.55
C SER A 176 2.57 -21.45 16.04
N LEU A 177 1.65 -22.06 15.28
CA LEU A 177 1.71 -22.10 13.83
C LEU A 177 1.48 -20.72 13.22
N GLY A 178 0.56 -19.92 13.77
CA GLY A 178 0.34 -18.54 13.31
C GLY A 178 1.54 -17.60 13.54
N LEU A 179 2.29 -17.80 14.63
CA LEU A 179 3.55 -17.09 14.86
C LEU A 179 4.65 -17.55 13.90
N ALA A 180 4.78 -18.85 13.68
CA ALA A 180 5.75 -19.41 12.72
C ALA A 180 5.49 -18.88 11.30
N TYR A 181 4.22 -18.86 10.89
CA TYR A 181 3.78 -18.22 9.65
C TYR A 181 4.21 -16.74 9.60
N GLY A 182 3.94 -15.98 10.66
CA GLY A 182 4.30 -14.56 10.71
C GLY A 182 5.80 -14.32 10.57
N VAL A 183 6.64 -15.18 11.15
CA VAL A 183 8.10 -15.11 10.98
C VAL A 183 8.50 -15.43 9.54
N ALA A 184 7.97 -16.51 8.96
CA ALA A 184 8.28 -16.93 7.60
C ALA A 184 7.93 -15.83 6.58
N LEU A 185 6.73 -15.26 6.66
CA LEU A 185 6.28 -14.21 5.76
C LEU A 185 7.07 -12.90 5.96
N TYR A 186 7.41 -12.55 7.21
CA TYR A 186 8.19 -11.35 7.53
C TYR A 186 9.59 -11.37 6.89
N VAL A 187 10.17 -12.55 6.67
CA VAL A 187 11.45 -12.72 5.97
C VAL A 187 11.23 -12.85 4.46
N ALA A 188 10.28 -13.69 4.03
CA ALA A 188 10.08 -14.03 2.62
C ALA A 188 9.66 -12.81 1.77
N ALA A 189 8.76 -11.97 2.27
CA ALA A 189 8.25 -10.83 1.50
C ALA A 189 9.33 -9.76 1.23
N PRO A 190 10.06 -9.24 2.24
CA PRO A 190 11.17 -8.31 1.98
C PRO A 190 12.30 -8.94 1.16
N LEU A 191 12.62 -10.21 1.40
CA LEU A 191 13.67 -10.90 0.65
C LEU A 191 13.35 -10.95 -0.85
N THR A 192 12.10 -11.22 -1.22
CA THR A 192 11.67 -11.24 -2.63
C THR A 192 11.85 -9.86 -3.28
N ILE A 193 11.52 -8.79 -2.55
CA ILE A 193 11.72 -7.41 -3.02
C ILE A 193 13.22 -7.10 -3.18
N MET A 194 14.04 -7.50 -2.20
CA MET A 194 15.48 -7.31 -2.25
C MET A 194 16.12 -8.05 -3.43
N LEU A 195 15.73 -9.29 -3.67
CA LEU A 195 16.24 -10.11 -4.76
C LEU A 195 15.84 -9.53 -6.13
N THR A 196 14.58 -9.16 -6.31
CA THR A 196 14.11 -8.53 -7.55
C THR A 196 14.80 -7.19 -7.81
N GLY A 197 14.99 -6.36 -6.78
CA GLY A 197 15.76 -5.13 -6.85
C GLY A 197 17.23 -5.37 -7.21
N ALA A 198 17.89 -6.33 -6.58
CA ALA A 198 19.28 -6.70 -6.86
C ALA A 198 19.46 -7.21 -8.29
N VAL A 199 18.53 -8.04 -8.77
CA VAL A 199 18.52 -8.54 -10.15
C VAL A 199 18.31 -7.39 -11.15
N ALA A 200 17.37 -6.48 -10.90
CA ALA A 200 17.15 -5.32 -11.75
C ALA A 200 18.40 -4.41 -11.83
N LEU A 201 19.04 -4.15 -10.69
CA LEU A 201 20.29 -3.38 -10.62
C LEU A 201 21.43 -4.10 -11.35
N ALA A 202 21.53 -5.42 -11.23
CA ALA A 202 22.53 -6.19 -11.97
C ALA A 202 22.33 -6.05 -13.48
N PHE A 203 21.08 -6.14 -13.97
CA PHE A 203 20.77 -5.95 -15.39
C PHE A 203 21.02 -4.52 -15.89
N GLU A 204 20.69 -3.50 -15.11
CA GLU A 204 20.96 -2.10 -15.45
C GLU A 204 22.45 -1.76 -15.37
N GLY A 205 23.16 -2.26 -14.36
CA GLY A 205 24.60 -2.14 -14.23
C GLY A 205 25.35 -2.84 -15.37
N TRP A 206 24.82 -3.96 -15.86
CA TRP A 206 25.32 -4.62 -17.07
C TRP A 206 25.09 -3.78 -18.34
N ARG A 207 23.97 -3.05 -18.43
CA ARG A 207 23.69 -2.12 -19.53
C ARG A 207 24.51 -0.84 -19.46
N ALA A 208 24.85 -0.37 -18.25
CA ALA A 208 25.64 0.82 -17.99
C ALA A 208 27.17 0.62 -18.15
N GLY A 209 27.62 -0.54 -18.64
CA GLY A 209 29.02 -0.81 -19.03
C GLY A 209 29.60 0.10 -20.14
N ARG A 210 28.91 1.18 -20.51
CA ARG A 210 29.46 2.36 -21.19
C ARG A 210 29.33 3.57 -20.26
N PHE A 211 30.27 3.71 -19.33
CA PHE A 211 30.54 5.01 -18.75
C PHE A 211 31.08 5.93 -19.86
N PRO A 212 30.47 7.09 -20.16
CA PRO A 212 31.06 8.08 -21.04
C PRO A 212 32.41 8.51 -20.47
N ALA A 213 33.48 8.23 -21.22
CA ALA A 213 34.85 8.55 -20.86
C ALA A 213 35.22 10.04 -21.09
N ASP A 214 34.24 10.95 -21.08
CA ASP A 214 34.37 12.32 -21.59
C ASP A 214 34.42 13.41 -20.50
N MET A 215 34.48 13.07 -19.21
CA MET A 215 34.73 14.08 -18.15
C MET A 215 36.21 14.49 -17.98
N GLY A 216 37.13 13.98 -18.80
CA GLY A 216 38.57 14.24 -18.67
C GLY A 216 39.11 15.44 -19.44
N SER A 217 38.41 15.96 -20.46
CA SER A 217 38.97 16.95 -21.39
C SER A 217 38.54 18.40 -21.15
N SER A 218 37.63 18.68 -20.19
CA SER A 218 37.18 20.05 -19.89
C SER A 218 38.01 20.76 -18.82
N LEU A 219 39.07 20.14 -18.30
CA LEU A 219 39.91 20.69 -17.23
C LEU A 219 41.31 21.13 -17.69
N SER A 220 41.67 20.97 -18.97
CA SER A 220 43.00 21.34 -19.50
C SER A 220 43.04 22.58 -20.40
N SER A 221 41.90 23.25 -20.64
CA SER A 221 41.85 24.46 -21.47
C SER A 221 41.53 25.74 -20.67
N GLY A 222 41.77 25.72 -19.36
CA GLY A 222 41.30 26.76 -18.45
C GLY A 222 42.25 27.14 -17.31
N VAL A 223 43.56 26.93 -17.46
CA VAL A 223 44.63 27.62 -16.71
C VAL A 223 45.87 27.70 -17.60
#